data_AF-A0A3N6HM98-F1
#
_entry.id   AF-A0A3N6HM98-F1
#
_cell.length_a   1.000
_cell.length_b   1.000
_cell.length_c   1.000
_cell.angle_alpha   90.00
_cell.angle_beta   90.00
_cell.angle_gamma   90.00
#
_symmetry.space_group_name_H-M   'P 1'
#
loop_
_entity.id
_entity.type
_entity.pdbx_description
1 polymer ?
#
loop_
_entity_poly.entity_id
_entity_poly.type
_entity_poly.pdbx_seq_one_letter_code
_entity_poly.pdbx_strand_id
1 'polypeptide(L)'
;MRSIAVEKVNGTPRTVLNGEPVFLMATLDQGFWPDGLHTAPTDEALAYDLRMHKAMGFNSVRKHIKVEPDRWFYWADRLGLLVWQDMPAMNTVNPSTAARAEYEREMKEMIDEHAGHPSVAMWVTFNEGWGQYDQARIADLAKSWDPTRPVNNMSGLNCCGAVDGGNGDIADAHGYPSPALPQPDGKRALVSGEYGGLGLAVPGHAWAVQQSYIAVDPATYTDDYLARLDEVRKLACKGGNGAVYTQISDVEGELNGLLTYDRRIVKPDVERIRAAQEALVRDASNPVVAGCPAT
;
A
#
# COMPACT_ATOMS: atom_id res chain seq x y z
N MET A 1 14.56 -17.82 0.76
CA MET A 1 13.54 -18.07 1.82
C MET A 1 13.54 -16.88 2.76
N ARG A 2 12.36 -16.46 3.24
CA ARG A 2 12.18 -15.34 4.18
C ARG A 2 11.00 -15.62 5.12
N SER A 3 11.02 -15.07 6.33
CA SER A 3 9.86 -15.00 7.23
C SER A 3 9.35 -13.56 7.33
N ILE A 4 8.04 -13.40 7.47
CA ILE A 4 7.42 -12.12 7.77
C ILE A 4 6.32 -12.32 8.81
N ALA A 5 6.29 -11.48 9.84
CA ALA A 5 5.36 -11.61 10.95
C ALA A 5 5.13 -10.26 11.64
N VAL A 6 4.17 -10.23 12.57
CA VAL A 6 4.06 -9.15 13.55
C VAL A 6 4.48 -9.68 14.91
N GLU A 7 5.47 -9.03 15.52
CA GLU A 7 6.05 -9.41 16.80
C GLU A 7 6.15 -8.21 17.75
N LYS A 8 6.22 -8.45 19.06
CA LYS A 8 6.46 -7.37 20.02
C LYS A 8 7.96 -7.07 20.12
N VAL A 9 8.36 -5.90 19.64
CA VAL A 9 9.73 -5.38 19.79
C VAL A 9 9.67 -4.23 20.80
N ASN A 10 10.35 -4.40 21.93
CA ASN A 10 10.30 -3.45 23.06
C ASN A 10 8.86 -3.16 23.54
N GLY A 11 7.98 -4.17 23.49
CA GLY A 11 6.58 -4.07 23.92
C GLY A 11 5.61 -3.53 22.87
N THR A 12 6.11 -2.99 21.75
CA THR A 12 5.30 -2.44 20.64
C THR A 12 5.16 -3.49 19.53
N PRO A 13 3.95 -3.74 18.99
CA PRO A 13 3.77 -4.57 17.80
C PRO A 13 4.52 -3.97 16.59
N ARG A 14 5.39 -4.78 15.99
CA ARG A 14 6.20 -4.40 14.83
C ARG A 14 6.10 -5.45 13.73
N THR A 15 6.05 -5.00 12.48
CA THR A 15 6.29 -5.90 11.35
C THR A 15 7.76 -6.26 11.32
N VAL A 16 8.07 -7.54 11.25
CA VAL A 16 9.43 -8.07 11.20
C VAL A 16 9.66 -8.88 9.93
N LEU A 17 10.81 -8.69 9.30
CA LEU A 17 11.29 -9.47 8.15
C LEU A 17 12.54 -10.22 8.60
N ASN A 18 12.49 -11.55 8.57
CA ASN A 18 13.56 -12.42 9.08
C ASN A 18 13.94 -12.14 10.56
N GLY A 19 12.95 -11.77 11.39
CA GLY A 19 13.13 -11.48 12.81
C GLY A 19 13.58 -10.05 13.13
N GLU A 20 13.89 -9.24 12.12
CA GLU A 20 14.30 -7.84 12.30
C GLU A 20 13.16 -6.88 11.94
N PRO A 21 12.96 -5.78 12.68
CA PRO A 21 11.93 -4.80 12.35
C PRO A 21 12.09 -4.26 10.91
N VAL A 22 10.98 -4.09 10.21
CA VAL A 22 10.97 -3.47 8.88
C VAL A 22 9.86 -2.43 8.80
N PHE A 23 10.21 -1.24 8.32
CA PHE A 23 9.23 -0.21 7.98
C PHE A 23 8.82 -0.36 6.51
N LEU A 24 7.54 -0.60 6.26
CA LEU A 24 7.00 -0.89 4.93
C LEU A 24 6.55 0.40 4.25
N MET A 25 7.37 0.93 3.36
CA MET A 25 7.09 2.17 2.65
C MET A 25 6.72 1.85 1.20
N ALA A 26 5.42 2.00 0.88
CA ALA A 26 4.82 1.64 -0.39
C ALA A 26 4.23 2.84 -1.13
N THR A 27 3.92 2.65 -2.40
CA THR A 27 2.88 3.44 -3.07
C THR A 27 1.66 2.57 -3.35
N LEU A 28 0.51 3.23 -3.53
CA LEU A 28 -0.68 2.63 -4.08
C LEU A 28 -0.46 2.42 -5.58
N ASP A 29 -0.58 1.19 -6.05
CA ASP A 29 -0.50 0.81 -7.46
C ASP A 29 -1.85 0.22 -7.88
N GLN A 30 -2.65 1.02 -8.60
CA GLN A 30 -3.96 0.61 -9.10
C GLN A 30 -3.88 -0.17 -10.43
N GLY A 31 -2.74 -0.15 -11.12
CA GLY A 31 -2.53 -0.91 -12.35
C GLY A 31 -3.42 -0.49 -13.53
N PHE A 32 -3.72 0.80 -13.67
CA PHE A 32 -4.37 1.37 -14.85
C PHE A 32 -3.37 1.80 -15.92
N TRP A 33 -3.71 1.53 -17.18
CA TRP A 33 -2.91 1.79 -18.36
C TRP A 33 -3.73 2.57 -19.41
N PRO A 34 -3.17 3.59 -20.08
CA PRO A 34 -3.93 4.40 -21.05
C PRO A 34 -4.56 3.61 -22.20
N ASP A 35 -3.87 2.56 -22.69
CA ASP A 35 -4.33 1.80 -23.85
C ASP A 35 -5.18 0.58 -23.47
N GLY A 36 -4.86 -0.05 -22.33
CA GLY A 36 -5.40 -1.35 -21.94
C GLY A 36 -6.26 -1.33 -20.67
N LEU A 37 -6.43 -0.18 -20.04
CA LEU A 37 -7.05 0.01 -18.72
C LEU A 37 -6.43 -0.94 -17.70
N HIS A 38 -7.04 -2.09 -17.43
CA HIS A 38 -6.50 -3.08 -16.50
C HIS A 38 -5.38 -3.95 -17.06
N THR A 39 -5.08 -3.86 -18.36
CA THR A 39 -4.06 -4.69 -19.02
C THR A 39 -2.82 -3.89 -19.33
N ALA A 40 -1.68 -4.30 -18.79
CA ALA A 40 -0.39 -3.70 -19.13
C ALA A 40 -0.04 -3.96 -20.60
N PRO A 41 0.55 -2.98 -21.31
CA PRO A 41 0.83 -3.14 -22.74
C PRO A 41 1.96 -4.14 -23.02
N THR A 42 2.92 -4.28 -22.10
CA THR A 42 4.05 -5.22 -22.21
C THR A 42 4.57 -5.66 -20.84
N ASP A 43 5.37 -6.72 -20.81
CA ASP A 43 6.13 -7.13 -19.62
C ASP A 43 7.09 -6.04 -19.12
N GLU A 44 7.72 -5.31 -20.04
CA GLU A 44 8.62 -4.21 -19.69
C GLU A 44 7.86 -3.04 -19.04
N ALA A 45 6.59 -2.83 -19.40
CA ALA A 45 5.75 -1.84 -18.72
C ALA A 45 5.48 -2.24 -17.26
N LEU A 46 5.16 -3.51 -16.99
CA LEU A 46 5.05 -4.03 -15.61
C LEU A 46 6.36 -3.81 -14.84
N ALA A 47 7.50 -4.14 -15.47
CA ALA A 47 8.81 -3.96 -14.87
C ALA A 47 9.14 -2.48 -14.61
N TYR A 48 8.74 -1.58 -15.51
CA TYR A 48 9.01 -0.15 -15.43
C TYR A 48 8.40 0.46 -14.17
N ASP A 49 7.10 0.26 -13.93
CA ASP A 49 6.43 0.83 -12.75
C ASP A 49 7.13 0.33 -11.46
N LEU A 50 7.47 -0.97 -11.37
CA LEU A 50 8.19 -1.54 -10.22
C LEU A 50 9.64 -1.02 -10.08
N ARG A 51 10.35 -0.77 -11.18
CA ARG A 51 11.67 -0.13 -11.13
C ARG A 51 11.56 1.32 -10.65
N MET A 52 10.50 2.03 -11.01
CA MET A 52 10.28 3.40 -10.53
C MET A 52 10.03 3.46 -9.03
N HIS A 53 9.31 2.49 -8.45
CA HIS A 53 9.21 2.35 -6.99
C HIS A 53 10.60 2.28 -6.33
N LYS A 54 11.47 1.39 -6.83
CA LYS A 54 12.85 1.25 -6.31
C LYS A 54 13.69 2.49 -6.56
N ALA A 55 13.57 3.12 -7.73
CA ALA A 55 14.30 4.33 -8.08
C ALA A 55 13.96 5.49 -7.14
N MET A 56 12.72 5.56 -6.65
CA MET A 56 12.25 6.56 -5.67
C MET A 56 12.45 6.11 -4.21
N GLY A 57 13.13 5.00 -3.95
CA GLY A 57 13.49 4.56 -2.60
C GLY A 57 12.39 3.79 -1.84
N PHE A 58 11.28 3.45 -2.48
CA PHE A 58 10.27 2.56 -1.89
C PHE A 58 10.81 1.13 -1.76
N ASN A 59 10.50 0.48 -0.64
CA ASN A 59 10.84 -0.93 -0.41
C ASN A 59 9.62 -1.85 -0.57
N SER A 60 8.43 -1.27 -0.74
CA SER A 60 7.17 -1.99 -0.83
C SER A 60 6.27 -1.42 -1.93
N VAL A 61 5.23 -2.16 -2.31
CA VAL A 61 4.16 -1.77 -3.22
C VAL A 61 2.84 -2.32 -2.68
N ARG A 62 1.78 -1.51 -2.67
CA ARG A 62 0.42 -2.00 -2.40
C ARG A 62 -0.31 -2.13 -3.73
N LYS A 63 -0.53 -3.36 -4.17
CA LYS A 63 -1.35 -3.63 -5.35
C LYS A 63 -2.80 -3.50 -4.93
N HIS A 64 -3.41 -2.39 -5.32
CA HIS A 64 -4.70 -1.95 -4.80
C HIS A 64 -5.85 -2.61 -5.56
N ILE A 65 -6.76 -3.25 -4.83
CA ILE A 65 -8.03 -3.85 -5.29
C ILE A 65 -7.96 -4.61 -6.64
N LYS A 66 -6.80 -5.20 -6.94
CA LYS A 66 -6.48 -5.81 -8.23
C LYS A 66 -5.51 -6.97 -8.04
N VAL A 67 -5.58 -7.98 -8.90
CA VAL A 67 -4.54 -9.02 -9.01
C VAL A 67 -3.83 -8.86 -10.36
N GLU A 68 -2.51 -8.85 -10.35
CA GLU A 68 -1.68 -8.78 -11.57
C GLU A 68 -1.26 -10.18 -12.03
N PRO A 69 -0.85 -10.38 -13.30
CA PRO A 69 -0.28 -11.66 -13.71
C PRO A 69 1.04 -11.95 -12.97
N ASP A 70 1.41 -13.23 -12.86
CA ASP A 70 2.68 -13.71 -12.24
C ASP A 70 3.94 -12.97 -12.72
N ARG A 71 3.92 -12.44 -13.95
CA ARG A 71 5.01 -11.61 -14.49
C ARG A 71 5.28 -10.38 -13.63
N TRP A 72 4.25 -9.73 -13.10
CA TRP A 72 4.40 -8.59 -12.20
C TRP A 72 5.03 -9.02 -10.87
N PHE A 73 4.54 -10.11 -10.27
CA PHE A 73 5.12 -10.65 -9.03
C PHE A 73 6.55 -11.15 -9.22
N TYR A 74 6.88 -11.72 -10.37
CA TYR A 74 8.25 -12.07 -10.75
C TYR A 74 9.16 -10.84 -10.69
N TRP A 75 8.73 -9.69 -11.22
CA TRP A 75 9.52 -8.46 -11.14
C TRP A 75 9.64 -7.95 -9.71
N ALA A 76 8.57 -8.00 -8.90
CA ALA A 76 8.62 -7.63 -7.49
C ALA A 76 9.62 -8.51 -6.71
N ASP A 77 9.60 -9.82 -6.93
CA ASP A 77 10.57 -10.78 -6.36
C ASP A 77 12.01 -10.44 -6.78
N ARG A 78 12.23 -10.20 -8.07
CA ARG A 78 13.56 -9.92 -8.64
C ARG A 78 14.15 -8.60 -8.16
N LEU A 79 13.29 -7.59 -7.98
CA LEU A 79 13.70 -6.26 -7.53
C LEU A 79 13.78 -6.15 -6.00
N GLY A 80 13.29 -7.15 -5.26
CA GLY A 80 13.23 -7.12 -3.81
C GLY A 80 12.31 -6.01 -3.31
N LEU A 81 11.06 -6.03 -3.79
CA LEU A 81 9.94 -5.25 -3.28
C LEU A 81 9.03 -6.15 -2.44
N LEU A 82 8.52 -5.63 -1.34
CA LEU A 82 7.48 -6.28 -0.55
C LEU A 82 6.09 -5.87 -1.08
N VAL A 83 5.20 -6.83 -1.27
CA VAL A 83 3.88 -6.60 -1.88
C VAL A 83 2.79 -6.73 -0.83
N TRP A 84 1.96 -5.71 -0.71
CA TRP A 84 0.69 -5.78 -0.01
C TRP A 84 -0.35 -6.09 -1.08
N GLN A 85 -0.89 -7.30 -1.06
CA GLN A 85 -1.81 -7.77 -2.08
C GLN A 85 -3.24 -7.62 -1.59
N ASP A 86 -3.98 -6.69 -2.18
CA ASP A 86 -5.40 -6.52 -1.92
C ASP A 86 -6.23 -7.54 -2.67
N MET A 87 -7.27 -8.06 -2.04
CA MET A 87 -8.36 -8.71 -2.75
C MET A 87 -9.18 -7.65 -3.51
N PRO A 88 -9.55 -7.87 -4.79
CA PRO A 88 -10.48 -7.01 -5.50
C PRO A 88 -11.81 -6.86 -4.75
N ALA A 89 -12.23 -5.62 -4.52
CA ALA A 89 -13.41 -5.31 -3.74
C ALA A 89 -14.69 -5.31 -4.59
N MET A 90 -15.82 -5.64 -3.97
CA MET A 90 -17.15 -5.53 -4.61
C MET A 90 -17.71 -4.11 -4.47
N ASN A 91 -18.28 -3.57 -5.54
CA ASN A 91 -19.01 -2.31 -5.52
C ASN A 91 -20.49 -2.51 -5.09
N THR A 92 -20.73 -3.20 -3.97
CA THR A 92 -22.09 -3.51 -3.49
C THR A 92 -22.19 -3.36 -1.98
N VAL A 93 -23.19 -2.62 -1.51
CA VAL A 93 -23.54 -2.56 -0.09
C VAL A 93 -24.40 -3.78 0.23
N ASN A 94 -23.91 -4.64 1.14
CA ASN A 94 -24.52 -5.94 1.51
C ASN A 94 -24.52 -6.98 0.36
N PRO A 95 -23.38 -7.59 0.04
CA PRO A 95 -23.29 -8.61 -1.00
C PRO A 95 -24.18 -9.83 -0.69
N SER A 96 -24.79 -10.41 -1.72
CA SER A 96 -25.61 -11.62 -1.63
C SER A 96 -24.78 -12.83 -1.23
N THR A 97 -25.42 -13.91 -0.75
CA THR A 97 -24.72 -15.17 -0.43
C THR A 97 -23.92 -15.71 -1.61
N ALA A 98 -24.43 -15.58 -2.83
CA ALA A 98 -23.70 -15.99 -4.04
C ALA A 98 -22.44 -15.13 -4.23
N ALA A 99 -22.55 -13.80 -4.17
CA ALA A 99 -21.39 -12.91 -4.32
C ALA A 99 -20.32 -13.15 -3.24
N ARG A 100 -20.72 -13.44 -2.00
CA ARG A 100 -19.79 -13.82 -0.92
C ARG A 100 -19.07 -15.13 -1.21
N ALA A 101 -19.78 -16.13 -1.73
CA ALA A 101 -19.17 -17.41 -2.12
C ALA A 101 -18.16 -17.25 -3.26
N GLU A 102 -18.46 -16.42 -4.26
CA GLU A 102 -17.51 -16.09 -5.34
C GLU A 102 -16.27 -15.38 -4.81
N TYR A 103 -16.46 -14.38 -3.94
CA TYR A 103 -15.37 -13.65 -3.30
C TYR A 103 -14.45 -14.57 -2.51
N GLU A 104 -15.00 -15.46 -1.68
CA GLU A 104 -14.21 -16.41 -0.89
C GLU A 104 -13.46 -17.41 -1.79
N ARG A 105 -14.06 -17.84 -2.91
CA ARG A 105 -13.38 -18.69 -3.88
C ARG A 105 -12.22 -17.95 -4.55
N GLU A 106 -12.46 -16.76 -5.07
CA GLU A 106 -11.43 -15.97 -5.78
C GLU A 106 -10.30 -15.53 -4.84
N MET A 107 -10.61 -15.18 -3.59
CA MET A 107 -9.60 -14.88 -2.58
C MET A 107 -8.72 -16.10 -2.28
N LYS A 108 -9.32 -17.30 -2.22
CA LYS A 108 -8.57 -18.54 -2.05
C LYS A 108 -7.67 -18.82 -3.25
N GLU A 109 -8.18 -18.64 -4.46
CA GLU A 109 -7.43 -18.81 -5.71
C GLU A 109 -6.24 -17.85 -5.78
N MET A 110 -6.46 -16.55 -5.52
CA MET A 110 -5.40 -15.55 -5.43
C MET A 110 -4.30 -15.95 -4.43
N ILE A 111 -4.67 -16.43 -3.25
CA ILE A 111 -3.71 -16.86 -2.23
C ILE A 111 -2.95 -18.11 -2.69
N ASP A 112 -3.64 -19.13 -3.20
CA ASP A 112 -3.02 -20.38 -3.65
C ASP A 112 -2.05 -20.15 -4.81
N GLU A 113 -2.41 -19.31 -5.78
CA GLU A 113 -1.60 -19.00 -6.95
C GLU A 113 -0.35 -18.17 -6.59
N HIS A 114 -0.49 -17.19 -5.69
CA HIS A 114 0.60 -16.26 -5.40
C HIS A 114 1.34 -16.52 -4.08
N ALA A 115 0.98 -17.57 -3.33
CA ALA A 115 1.71 -17.98 -2.12
C ALA A 115 3.19 -18.31 -2.39
N GLY A 116 3.54 -18.71 -3.62
CA GLY A 116 4.91 -18.98 -4.06
C GLY A 116 5.81 -17.74 -4.16
N HIS A 117 5.24 -16.54 -4.22
CA HIS A 117 6.00 -15.31 -4.38
C HIS A 117 6.53 -14.78 -3.04
N PRO A 118 7.86 -14.76 -2.80
CA PRO A 118 8.43 -14.24 -1.57
C PRO A 118 8.20 -12.73 -1.39
N SER A 119 7.98 -11.97 -2.47
CA SER A 119 7.63 -10.55 -2.40
C SER A 119 6.30 -10.32 -1.68
N VAL A 120 5.29 -11.18 -1.86
CA VAL A 120 4.01 -11.03 -1.16
C VAL A 120 4.25 -11.06 0.34
N ALA A 121 3.95 -9.95 0.99
CA ALA A 121 4.29 -9.64 2.36
C ALA A 121 3.06 -9.68 3.27
N MET A 122 1.88 -9.33 2.74
CA MET A 122 0.62 -9.43 3.47
C MET A 122 -0.56 -9.55 2.52
N TRP A 123 -1.67 -10.06 3.04
CA TRP A 123 -2.97 -10.12 2.37
C TRP A 123 -3.91 -9.07 2.95
N VAL A 124 -4.49 -8.23 2.10
CA VAL A 124 -5.50 -7.24 2.50
C VAL A 124 -6.86 -7.77 2.06
N THR A 125 -7.73 -8.10 3.00
CA THR A 125 -9.00 -8.79 2.68
C THR A 125 -10.14 -7.85 2.39
N PHE A 126 -10.09 -6.58 2.77
CA PHE A 126 -11.09 -5.57 2.44
C PHE A 126 -10.47 -4.17 2.47
N ASN A 127 -11.09 -3.23 1.75
CA ASN A 127 -10.68 -1.84 1.68
C ASN A 127 -11.90 -0.92 1.88
N GLU A 128 -11.81 0.05 2.80
CA GLU A 128 -12.75 1.14 2.99
C GLU A 128 -14.23 0.73 3.15
N GLY A 129 -14.47 -0.49 3.60
CA GLY A 129 -15.81 -1.07 3.73
C GLY A 129 -16.49 -1.45 2.41
N TRP A 130 -15.80 -1.40 1.28
CA TRP A 130 -16.36 -1.75 -0.02
C TRP A 130 -16.68 -3.23 -0.09
N GLY A 131 -17.97 -3.55 -0.26
CA GLY A 131 -18.41 -4.94 -0.38
C GLY A 131 -18.19 -5.76 0.88
N GLN A 132 -17.90 -5.14 2.03
CA GLN A 132 -17.48 -5.85 3.23
C GLN A 132 -18.59 -6.71 3.84
N TYR A 133 -18.20 -7.84 4.44
CA TYR A 133 -19.05 -8.73 5.23
C TYR A 133 -18.15 -9.63 6.10
N ASP A 134 -18.65 -10.04 7.26
CA ASP A 134 -18.01 -11.01 8.17
C ASP A 134 -16.48 -10.86 8.29
N GLN A 135 -15.99 -9.63 8.46
CA GLN A 135 -14.59 -9.24 8.28
C GLN A 135 -13.63 -10.11 9.08
N ALA A 136 -14.00 -10.42 10.34
CA ALA A 136 -13.20 -11.29 11.18
C ALA A 136 -13.08 -12.70 10.60
N ARG A 137 -14.20 -13.30 10.18
CA ARG A 137 -14.23 -14.64 9.59
C ARG A 137 -13.41 -14.70 8.29
N ILE A 138 -13.50 -13.68 7.45
CA ILE A 138 -12.77 -13.62 6.18
C ILE A 138 -11.27 -13.51 6.41
N ALA A 139 -10.84 -12.69 7.36
CA ALA A 139 -9.44 -12.60 7.75
C ALA A 139 -8.91 -13.92 8.35
N ASP A 140 -9.71 -14.61 9.17
CA ASP A 140 -9.36 -15.93 9.71
C ASP A 140 -9.25 -16.99 8.60
N LEU A 141 -10.10 -16.93 7.58
CA LEU A 141 -10.00 -17.80 6.39
C LEU A 141 -8.69 -17.55 5.63
N ALA A 142 -8.38 -16.30 5.30
CA ALA A 142 -7.13 -15.94 4.64
C ALA A 142 -5.91 -16.44 5.44
N LYS A 143 -5.92 -16.24 6.77
CA LYS A 143 -4.87 -16.73 7.66
C LYS A 143 -4.78 -18.26 7.70
N SER A 144 -5.91 -18.96 7.61
CA SER A 144 -5.94 -20.43 7.59
C SER A 144 -5.37 -21.01 6.28
N TRP A 145 -5.55 -20.31 5.16
CA TRP A 145 -5.05 -20.73 3.86
C TRP A 145 -3.56 -20.41 3.69
N ASP A 146 -3.11 -19.27 4.20
CA ASP A 146 -1.69 -18.92 4.26
C ASP A 146 -1.30 -18.40 5.67
N PRO A 147 -0.82 -19.30 6.56
CA PRO A 147 -0.38 -18.90 7.89
C PRO A 147 0.99 -18.19 7.89
N THR A 148 1.67 -18.10 6.74
CA THR A 148 3.05 -17.59 6.64
C THR A 148 3.14 -16.08 6.47
N ARG A 149 2.00 -15.40 6.29
CA ARG A 149 1.93 -13.95 6.04
C ARG A 149 0.97 -13.24 7.00
N PRO A 150 1.25 -11.98 7.35
CA PRO A 150 0.28 -11.08 7.97
C PRO A 150 -1.00 -10.89 7.16
N VAL A 151 -2.11 -10.69 7.85
CA VAL A 151 -3.41 -10.31 7.27
C VAL A 151 -3.82 -8.92 7.75
N ASN A 152 -4.18 -8.05 6.82
CA ASN A 152 -4.88 -6.79 7.06
C ASN A 152 -6.36 -7.00 6.76
N ASN A 153 -7.21 -7.05 7.79
CA ASN A 153 -8.61 -7.41 7.61
C ASN A 153 -9.45 -6.29 6.97
N MET A 154 -9.03 -5.03 7.13
CA MET A 154 -9.73 -3.83 6.71
C MET A 154 -8.75 -2.68 6.56
N SER A 155 -8.32 -2.41 5.34
CA SER A 155 -7.59 -1.18 5.02
C SER A 155 -8.51 0.01 5.15
N GLY A 156 -8.10 1.06 5.85
CA GLY A 156 -8.93 2.25 6.05
C GLY A 156 -10.08 2.05 7.03
N LEU A 157 -9.82 1.48 8.21
CA LEU A 157 -10.87 1.21 9.23
C LEU A 157 -11.59 2.46 9.73
N ASN A 158 -11.06 3.66 9.46
CA ASN A 158 -11.57 4.95 9.91
C ASN A 158 -12.41 5.70 8.88
N CYS A 159 -12.62 5.16 7.67
CA CYS A 159 -13.33 5.86 6.60
C CYS A 159 -14.52 5.07 6.05
N CYS A 160 -15.34 5.75 5.23
CA CYS A 160 -16.24 5.13 4.24
C CYS A 160 -17.25 4.08 4.75
N GLY A 161 -17.55 4.08 6.06
CA GLY A 161 -18.45 3.08 6.67
C GLY A 161 -17.78 1.72 6.91
N ALA A 162 -16.45 1.66 6.86
CA ALA A 162 -15.67 0.47 7.19
C ALA A 162 -16.01 -0.04 8.60
N VAL A 163 -16.01 -1.37 8.74
CA VAL A 163 -16.17 -2.06 10.03
C VAL A 163 -14.94 -2.94 10.22
N ASP A 164 -14.16 -2.65 11.25
CA ASP A 164 -13.01 -3.46 11.64
C ASP A 164 -13.48 -4.78 12.26
N GLY A 165 -12.96 -5.91 11.78
CA GLY A 165 -13.18 -7.23 12.38
C GLY A 165 -12.45 -7.42 13.72
N GLY A 166 -11.51 -6.54 14.08
CA GLY A 166 -10.74 -6.57 15.32
C GLY A 166 -9.71 -7.70 15.43
N ASN A 167 -9.46 -8.42 14.33
CA ASN A 167 -8.48 -9.51 14.20
C ASN A 167 -7.51 -9.24 13.03
N GLY A 168 -6.73 -10.25 12.66
CA GLY A 168 -5.59 -10.08 11.76
C GLY A 168 -4.36 -9.55 12.48
N ASP A 169 -3.37 -9.15 11.69
CA ASP A 169 -2.04 -8.76 12.15
C ASP A 169 -1.79 -7.25 12.00
N ILE A 170 -2.52 -6.59 11.09
CA ILE A 170 -2.35 -5.17 10.73
C ILE A 170 -3.61 -4.38 11.10
N ALA A 171 -3.42 -3.20 11.69
CA ALA A 171 -4.46 -2.19 11.85
C ALA A 171 -4.12 -0.99 10.96
N ASP A 172 -5.07 -0.58 10.13
CA ASP A 172 -4.82 0.32 9.01
C ASP A 172 -5.80 1.50 9.02
N ALA A 173 -5.26 2.73 8.94
CA ALA A 173 -6.04 3.94 8.74
C ALA A 173 -5.63 4.70 7.48
N HIS A 174 -6.61 5.36 6.85
CA HIS A 174 -6.41 6.24 5.71
C HIS A 174 -6.47 7.71 6.14
N GLY A 175 -5.65 8.56 5.54
CA GLY A 175 -5.63 9.99 5.81
C GLY A 175 -5.21 10.81 4.61
N TYR A 176 -6.05 11.74 4.17
CA TYR A 176 -5.76 12.61 3.04
C TYR A 176 -5.89 14.10 3.42
N PRO A 177 -4.90 14.95 3.09
CA PRO A 177 -3.61 14.61 2.49
C PRO A 177 -2.56 14.09 3.48
N SER A 178 -2.76 14.36 4.78
CA SER A 178 -1.85 13.96 5.85
C SER A 178 -2.09 12.50 6.27
N PRO A 179 -1.02 11.72 6.51
CA PRO A 179 -1.15 10.33 6.94
C PRO A 179 -1.82 10.21 8.31
N ALA A 180 -2.41 9.06 8.57
CA ALA A 180 -3.09 8.75 9.82
C ALA A 180 -2.67 7.37 10.34
N LEU A 181 -2.76 7.17 11.66
CA LEU A 181 -2.69 5.84 12.26
C LEU A 181 -3.99 5.55 13.00
N PRO A 182 -4.39 4.28 13.06
CA PRO A 182 -5.49 3.87 13.93
C PRO A 182 -5.07 3.95 15.40
N GLN A 183 -6.05 3.84 16.30
CA GLN A 183 -5.77 3.73 17.73
C GLN A 183 -5.08 2.39 18.02
N PRO A 184 -3.99 2.37 18.82
CA PRO A 184 -3.30 1.13 19.16
C PRO A 184 -4.17 0.19 20.00
N ASP A 185 -4.27 -1.06 19.59
CA ASP A 185 -4.88 -2.15 20.38
C ASP A 185 -3.85 -3.00 21.15
N GLY A 186 -2.56 -2.70 20.98
CA GLY A 186 -1.43 -3.41 21.61
C GLY A 186 -1.14 -4.80 21.04
N LYS A 187 -1.80 -5.19 19.94
CA LYS A 187 -1.68 -6.49 19.28
C LYS A 187 -1.24 -6.36 17.83
N ARG A 188 -1.89 -5.50 17.04
CA ARG A 188 -1.66 -5.35 15.60
C ARG A 188 -0.61 -4.28 15.31
N ALA A 189 0.14 -4.46 14.23
CA ALA A 189 1.05 -3.43 13.72
C ALA A 189 0.24 -2.31 13.06
N LEU A 190 0.50 -1.05 13.43
CA LEU A 190 -0.23 0.10 12.92
C LEU A 190 0.38 0.60 11.60
N VAL A 191 -0.45 0.86 10.59
CA VAL A 191 -0.01 1.42 9.31
C VAL A 191 -0.92 2.57 8.86
N SER A 192 -0.36 3.46 8.03
CA SER A 192 -1.14 4.43 7.24
C SER A 192 -1.37 3.82 5.86
N GLY A 193 -2.46 3.09 5.66
CA GLY A 193 -2.69 2.31 4.43
C GLY A 193 -2.94 3.14 3.19
N GLU A 194 -3.26 4.42 3.35
CA GLU A 194 -3.29 5.43 2.29
C GLU A 194 -3.03 6.83 2.85
N TYR A 195 -2.23 7.63 2.13
CA TYR A 195 -2.11 9.06 2.33
C TYR A 195 -1.60 9.78 1.08
N GLY A 196 -1.53 11.12 1.13
CA GLY A 196 -1.00 11.91 0.01
C GLY A 196 -2.11 12.59 -0.78
N GLY A 197 -2.31 12.24 -2.05
CA GLY A 197 -3.30 12.94 -2.87
C GLY A 197 -2.86 14.33 -3.32
N LEU A 198 -1.54 14.55 -3.50
CA LEU A 198 -1.00 15.79 -4.05
C LEU A 198 -1.22 15.79 -5.57
N GLY A 199 -2.26 16.48 -6.03
CA GLY A 199 -2.64 16.52 -7.45
C GLY A 199 -1.78 17.50 -8.24
N LEU A 200 -0.90 16.99 -9.11
CA LEU A 200 -0.11 17.79 -10.03
C LEU A 200 -0.52 17.48 -11.47
N ALA A 201 -1.29 18.38 -12.08
CA ALA A 201 -1.69 18.26 -13.47
C ALA A 201 -0.54 18.59 -14.41
N VAL A 202 -0.26 17.71 -15.37
CA VAL A 202 0.73 17.93 -16.43
C VAL A 202 -0.01 18.03 -17.77
N PRO A 203 0.01 19.20 -18.45
CA PRO A 203 -0.71 19.40 -19.70
C PRO A 203 -0.35 18.36 -20.77
N GLY A 204 -1.37 17.73 -21.38
CA GLY A 204 -1.19 16.73 -22.43
C GLY A 204 -0.94 15.29 -21.95
N HIS A 205 -0.89 15.06 -20.63
CA HIS A 205 -0.58 13.75 -20.05
C HIS A 205 -1.70 13.18 -19.14
N ALA A 206 -2.85 13.85 -19.08
CA ALA A 206 -4.01 13.44 -18.29
C ALA A 206 -5.08 12.79 -19.18
N TRP A 207 -5.87 11.88 -18.60
CA TRP A 207 -7.07 11.36 -19.24
C TRP A 207 -8.17 12.42 -19.29
N ALA A 208 -9.00 12.39 -20.34
CA ALA A 208 -9.96 13.45 -20.64
C ALA A 208 -11.26 13.34 -19.80
N VAL A 209 -11.13 13.37 -18.46
CA VAL A 209 -12.26 13.31 -17.50
C VAL A 209 -12.14 14.39 -16.42
N GLN A 210 -13.16 14.50 -15.56
CA GLN A 210 -13.13 15.37 -14.38
C GLN A 210 -12.10 14.85 -13.37
N GLN A 211 -11.36 15.78 -12.76
CA GLN A 211 -10.22 15.49 -11.90
C GLN A 211 -10.56 15.74 -10.42
N SER A 212 -10.03 14.93 -9.50
CA SER A 212 -10.46 14.93 -8.09
C SER A 212 -9.31 14.96 -7.05
N TYR A 213 -8.47 16.00 -6.98
CA TYR A 213 -7.49 16.19 -5.88
C TYR A 213 -7.07 17.64 -5.66
N ILE A 214 -6.27 17.88 -4.61
CA ILE A 214 -5.69 19.18 -4.28
C ILE A 214 -4.65 19.53 -5.33
N ALA A 215 -4.90 20.58 -6.11
CA ALA A 215 -3.93 21.14 -7.03
C ALA A 215 -2.73 21.70 -6.25
N VAL A 216 -1.53 21.28 -6.61
CA VAL A 216 -0.28 21.79 -6.05
C VAL A 216 0.57 22.46 -7.12
N ASP A 217 1.46 23.36 -6.69
CA ASP A 217 2.35 24.10 -7.59
C ASP A 217 3.49 23.16 -8.07
N PRO A 218 3.73 23.02 -9.38
CA PRO A 218 4.87 22.27 -9.89
C PRO A 218 6.21 22.66 -9.23
N ALA A 219 6.39 23.93 -8.86
CA ALA A 219 7.62 24.43 -8.24
C ALA A 219 7.83 23.91 -6.80
N THR A 220 6.75 23.58 -6.08
CA THR A 220 6.80 23.12 -4.68
C THR A 220 6.47 21.64 -4.53
N TYR A 221 6.07 20.94 -5.60
CA TYR A 221 5.58 19.55 -5.54
C TYR A 221 6.47 18.61 -4.72
N THR A 222 7.78 18.65 -4.95
CA THR A 222 8.72 17.80 -4.20
C THR A 222 8.78 18.19 -2.74
N ASP A 223 8.74 19.48 -2.42
CA ASP A 223 8.78 19.98 -1.03
C ASP A 223 7.50 19.59 -0.28
N ASP A 224 6.35 19.69 -0.95
CA ASP A 224 5.05 19.28 -0.40
C ASP A 224 5.01 17.76 -0.15
N TYR A 225 5.57 16.95 -1.05
CA TYR A 225 5.75 15.52 -0.84
C TYR A 225 6.62 15.24 0.39
N LEU A 226 7.77 15.92 0.51
CA LEU A 226 8.70 15.73 1.62
C LEU A 226 8.06 16.14 2.96
N ALA A 227 7.23 17.18 2.97
CA ALA A 227 6.49 17.58 4.16
C ALA A 227 5.50 16.48 4.63
N ARG A 228 4.83 15.79 3.70
CA ARG A 228 3.99 14.62 4.03
C ARG A 228 4.82 13.44 4.50
N LEU A 229 6.00 13.21 3.93
CA LEU A 229 6.92 12.15 4.37
C LEU A 229 7.43 12.40 5.80
N ASP A 230 7.67 13.65 6.19
CA ASP A 230 8.02 14.00 7.56
C ASP A 230 6.88 13.76 8.55
N GLU A 231 5.63 13.87 8.12
CA GLU A 231 4.47 13.45 8.93
C GLU A 231 4.47 11.92 9.14
N VAL A 232 4.80 11.13 8.11
CA VAL A 232 4.99 9.68 8.25
C VAL A 232 6.11 9.37 9.25
N ARG A 233 7.23 10.09 9.22
CA ARG A 233 8.31 9.94 10.22
C ARG A 233 7.82 10.16 11.65
N LYS A 234 6.98 11.18 11.88
CA LYS A 234 6.36 11.44 13.19
C LYS A 234 5.43 10.31 13.63
N LEU A 235 4.73 9.67 12.69
CA LEU A 235 3.88 8.51 12.96
C LEU A 235 4.70 7.24 13.25
N ALA A 236 5.84 7.05 12.57
CA ALA A 236 6.78 5.97 12.90
C ALA A 236 7.26 6.07 14.36
N CYS A 237 7.56 7.28 14.84
CA CYS A 237 7.90 7.54 16.25
C CYS A 237 6.77 7.21 17.24
N LYS A 238 5.53 7.10 16.78
CA LYS A 238 4.35 6.71 17.57
C LYS A 238 3.98 5.24 17.41
N GLY A 239 4.86 4.43 16.83
CA GLY A 239 4.65 2.99 16.62
C GLY A 239 4.15 2.62 15.22
N GLY A 240 4.12 3.54 14.26
CA GLY A 240 3.80 3.23 12.86
C GLY A 240 4.81 2.26 12.23
N ASN A 241 4.31 1.32 11.43
CA ASN A 241 5.05 0.23 10.80
C ASN A 241 5.17 0.36 9.28
N GLY A 242 4.41 1.27 8.68
CA GLY A 242 4.44 1.48 7.25
C GLY A 242 3.47 2.56 6.83
N ALA A 243 3.62 3.00 5.59
CA ALA A 243 2.68 3.90 4.96
C ALA A 243 2.62 3.63 3.46
N VAL A 244 1.50 4.01 2.85
CA VAL A 244 1.27 3.87 1.40
C VAL A 244 0.93 5.24 0.82
N TYR A 245 1.83 5.78 -0.01
CA TYR A 245 1.56 7.03 -0.72
C TYR A 245 0.67 6.76 -1.93
N THR A 246 -0.43 7.48 -2.04
CA THR A 246 -1.32 7.42 -3.21
C THR A 246 -0.88 8.50 -4.19
N GLN A 247 -0.22 8.17 -5.32
CA GLN A 247 0.01 6.82 -5.92
C GLN A 247 1.22 6.80 -6.88
N ILE A 248 1.61 5.65 -7.47
CA ILE A 248 2.78 5.57 -8.39
C ILE A 248 2.59 6.37 -9.68
N SER A 249 1.42 6.28 -10.29
CA SER A 249 1.08 6.94 -11.57
C SER A 249 -0.29 7.55 -11.48
N ASP A 250 -0.55 8.60 -12.24
CA ASP A 250 -1.91 9.10 -12.40
C ASP A 250 -2.80 7.97 -12.92
N VAL A 251 -4.07 8.05 -12.58
CA VAL A 251 -5.13 7.27 -13.22
C VAL A 251 -6.19 8.23 -13.73
N GLU A 252 -7.27 7.71 -14.33
CA GLU A 252 -8.20 8.51 -15.15
C GLU A 252 -8.59 9.88 -14.55
N GLY A 253 -9.26 9.91 -13.40
CA GLY A 253 -9.68 11.14 -12.72
C GLY A 253 -8.70 11.64 -11.65
N GLU A 254 -7.54 11.00 -11.51
CA GLU A 254 -6.68 11.12 -10.35
C GLU A 254 -5.26 11.54 -10.75
N LEU A 255 -4.93 12.81 -10.52
CA LEU A 255 -3.64 13.40 -10.93
C LEU A 255 -2.58 13.43 -9.83
N ASN A 256 -2.72 12.58 -8.82
CA ASN A 256 -1.86 12.46 -7.64
C ASN A 256 -0.78 11.38 -7.78
N GLY A 257 -0.52 10.88 -8.98
CA GLY A 257 0.59 9.99 -9.27
C GLY A 257 1.94 10.70 -9.24
N LEU A 258 2.98 9.97 -8.84
CA LEU A 258 4.38 10.40 -8.98
C LEU A 258 4.84 10.38 -10.46
N LEU A 259 4.14 9.62 -11.29
CA LEU A 259 4.27 9.57 -12.74
C LEU A 259 2.97 10.08 -13.39
N THR A 260 3.06 10.63 -14.60
CA THR A 260 1.86 10.87 -15.41
C THR A 260 1.18 9.56 -15.84
N TYR A 261 -0.07 9.64 -16.31
CA TYR A 261 -0.86 8.46 -16.66
C TYR A 261 -0.20 7.62 -17.76
N ASP A 262 0.47 8.28 -18.70
CA ASP A 262 1.24 7.66 -19.78
C ASP A 262 2.70 7.31 -19.41
N ARG A 263 3.08 7.50 -18.14
CA ARG A 263 4.43 7.26 -17.59
C ARG A 263 5.55 8.07 -18.26
N ARG A 264 5.22 9.10 -19.07
CA ARG A 264 6.21 9.89 -19.80
C ARG A 264 6.92 10.93 -18.94
N ILE A 265 6.26 11.43 -17.90
CA ILE A 265 6.80 12.46 -17.03
C ILE A 265 6.87 11.94 -15.60
N VAL A 266 8.06 12.04 -15.01
CA VAL A 266 8.27 11.89 -13.57
C VAL A 266 8.08 13.25 -12.93
N LYS A 267 7.12 13.36 -12.01
CA LYS A 267 6.71 14.64 -11.41
C LYS A 267 7.66 15.17 -10.33
N PRO A 268 8.16 14.35 -9.40
CA PRO A 268 9.07 14.83 -8.37
C PRO A 268 10.53 14.78 -8.80
N ASP A 269 11.39 15.42 -8.01
CA ASP A 269 12.82 15.14 -7.99
C ASP A 269 13.07 13.76 -7.33
N VAL A 270 13.46 12.79 -8.16
CA VAL A 270 13.68 11.40 -7.75
C VAL A 270 14.81 11.26 -6.74
N GLU A 271 15.91 12.02 -6.88
CA GLU A 271 17.05 11.91 -5.97
C GLU A 271 16.68 12.39 -4.57
N ARG A 272 15.95 13.51 -4.49
CA ARG A 272 15.49 14.07 -3.21
C ARG A 272 14.51 13.14 -2.51
N ILE A 273 13.52 12.62 -3.21
CA ILE A 273 12.55 11.68 -2.62
C ILE A 273 13.25 10.40 -2.20
N ARG A 274 14.10 9.83 -3.06
CA ARG A 274 14.83 8.59 -2.76
C ARG A 274 15.66 8.74 -1.49
N ALA A 275 16.44 9.80 -1.36
CA ALA A 275 17.27 10.03 -0.19
C ALA A 275 16.43 10.13 1.09
N ALA A 276 15.30 10.83 1.05
CA ALA A 276 14.40 10.98 2.19
C ALA A 276 13.68 9.66 2.55
N GLN A 277 13.24 8.90 1.55
CA GLN A 277 12.60 7.58 1.72
C GLN A 277 13.56 6.56 2.32
N GLU A 278 14.77 6.42 1.76
CA GLU A 278 15.79 5.50 2.27
C GLU A 278 16.19 5.88 3.71
N ALA A 279 16.27 7.18 4.03
CA ALA A 279 16.50 7.63 5.39
C ALA A 279 15.37 7.23 6.34
N LEU A 280 14.10 7.48 5.97
CA LEU A 280 12.94 7.07 6.78
C LEU A 280 12.93 5.57 7.00
N VAL A 281 13.04 4.76 5.94
CA VAL A 281 13.01 3.30 6.02
C VAL A 281 14.13 2.79 6.91
N ARG A 282 15.36 3.29 6.74
CA ARG A 282 16.50 2.90 7.59
C ARG A 282 16.26 3.27 9.06
N ASP A 283 15.83 4.51 9.33
CA ASP A 283 15.68 5.02 10.70
C ASP A 283 14.52 4.30 11.42
N ALA A 284 13.42 4.02 10.70
CA ALA A 284 12.22 3.37 11.22
C ALA A 284 12.26 1.84 11.24
N SER A 285 13.25 1.20 10.60
CA SER A 285 13.44 -0.27 10.65
C SER A 285 14.32 -0.72 11.83
N ASN A 286 14.60 0.15 12.80
CA ASN A 286 15.33 -0.20 14.01
C ASN A 286 14.40 -0.64 15.14
N PRO A 287 14.87 -1.46 16.10
CA PRO A 287 14.11 -1.78 17.32
C PRO A 287 13.70 -0.56 18.15
N VAL A 288 14.48 0.52 18.05
CA VAL A 288 14.14 1.86 18.54
C VAL A 288 14.24 2.80 17.34
N VAL A 289 13.13 3.44 16.96
CA VAL A 289 13.09 4.35 15.81
C VAL A 289 14.05 5.51 16.04
N ALA A 290 14.98 5.72 15.11
CA ALA A 290 15.97 6.78 15.19
C ALA A 290 15.37 8.16 14.86
N GLY A 291 15.92 9.22 15.45
CA GLY A 291 15.50 10.60 15.15
C GLY A 291 14.17 11.03 15.76
N CYS A 292 13.60 10.23 16.67
CA CYS A 292 12.41 10.63 17.43
C CYS A 292 12.77 11.62 18.55
N PRO A 293 11.89 12.61 18.84
CA PRO A 293 12.06 13.48 20.01
C PRO A 293 12.14 12.64 21.28
N ALA A 294 12.96 13.06 22.24
CA ALA A 294 12.92 12.48 23.59
C ALA A 294 11.52 12.67 24.18
N THR A 295 10.92 11.57 24.64
CA THR A 295 9.63 11.53 25.33
C THR A 295 9.69 12.18 26.69
#